data_AF-A0A915HZI7-F1
#
_entry.id   AF-A0A915HZI7-F1
#
_cell.length_a   1.000
_cell.length_b   1.000
_cell.length_c   1.000
_cell.angle_alpha   90.00
_cell.angle_beta   90.00
_cell.angle_gamma   90.00
#
_symmetry.space_group_name_H-M   'P 1'
#
loop_
_entity.id
_entity.type
_entity.pdbx_description
1 polymer ?
#
loop_
_entity_poly.entity_id
_entity_poly.type
_entity_poly.pdbx_seq_one_letter_code
_entity_poly.pdbx_strand_id
1 'polypeptide(L)'
;SYTFLDNIPLEWDWQEGDNIENATYNLVRLNSDSEEYRTVRNAALQTSPNLAISQIERVENPTRFQQYALAKKQVEKIVRDGHPCERMLFHGTAPDRVPGICAGCFDRSLSGVNGD
;
A
#
# COMPACT_ATOMS: atom_id res chain seq x y z
N SER A 1 10.33 22.00 -13.51
CA SER A 1 8.98 21.48 -13.81
C SER A 1 8.77 20.29 -12.91
N TYR A 2 7.70 20.28 -12.10
CA TYR A 2 7.36 19.11 -11.28
C TYR A 2 6.78 18.03 -12.21
N THR A 3 7.41 16.86 -12.27
CA THR A 3 6.96 15.75 -13.12
C THR A 3 6.18 14.71 -12.32
N PHE A 4 5.39 13.89 -13.01
CA PHE A 4 4.57 12.82 -12.42
C PHE A 4 5.39 11.83 -11.55
N LEU A 5 6.70 11.74 -11.80
CA LEU A 5 7.63 10.84 -11.13
C LEU A 5 8.23 11.39 -9.82
N ASP A 6 8.10 12.69 -9.55
CA ASP A 6 8.82 13.35 -8.44
C ASP A 6 8.37 12.89 -7.03
N ASN A 7 7.36 12.02 -6.95
CA ASN A 7 6.88 11.44 -5.69
C ASN A 7 6.54 9.94 -5.84
N ILE A 8 7.09 9.22 -6.83
CA ILE A 8 6.99 7.76 -6.88
C ILE A 8 8.24 7.20 -6.18
N PRO A 9 8.11 6.19 -5.30
CA PRO A 9 9.28 5.58 -4.67
C PRO A 9 10.23 4.96 -5.71
N LEU A 10 11.53 5.13 -5.53
CA LEU A 10 12.58 4.68 -6.47
C LEU A 10 12.59 3.16 -6.62
N GLU A 11 12.08 2.44 -5.63
CA GLU A 11 11.99 0.99 -5.59
C GLU A 11 10.80 0.42 -6.36
N TRP A 12 9.94 1.26 -6.94
CA TRP A 12 8.82 0.82 -7.77
C TRP A 12 9.28 0.52 -9.19
N ASP A 13 8.81 -0.61 -9.73
CA ASP A 13 9.13 -1.01 -11.11
C ASP A 13 8.32 -0.20 -12.14
N TRP A 14 7.49 0.73 -11.69
CA TRP A 14 6.63 1.58 -12.50
C TRP A 14 7.39 2.48 -13.47
N GLN A 15 7.17 2.30 -14.78
CA GLN A 15 7.74 3.15 -15.82
C GLN A 15 6.69 4.05 -16.48
N GLU A 16 7.11 5.24 -16.91
CA GLU A 16 6.29 6.14 -17.72
C GLU A 16 6.04 5.48 -19.10
N GLY A 17 4.86 4.91 -19.29
CA GLY A 17 4.49 4.17 -20.51
C GLY A 17 4.06 2.71 -20.30
N ASP A 18 4.12 2.19 -19.07
CA ASP A 18 3.47 0.91 -18.74
C ASP A 18 1.97 1.01 -19.03
N ASN A 19 1.42 0.00 -19.72
CA ASN A 19 0.14 0.05 -20.43
C ASN A 19 -1.06 0.35 -19.49
N ILE A 20 -1.38 1.65 -19.35
CA ILE A 20 -2.46 2.22 -18.54
C ILE A 20 -3.86 1.75 -19.03
N GLU A 21 -3.95 1.16 -20.23
CA GLU A 21 -5.23 0.89 -20.86
C GLU A 21 -6.09 -0.16 -20.12
N ASN A 22 -5.54 -0.98 -19.22
CA ASN A 22 -6.33 -2.01 -18.52
C ASN A 22 -6.04 -2.23 -17.02
N ALA A 23 -4.99 -1.66 -16.43
CA ALA A 23 -4.69 -1.85 -14.99
C ALA A 23 -4.30 -0.53 -14.31
N THR A 24 -5.03 -0.17 -13.24
CA THR A 24 -4.79 1.03 -12.42
C THR A 24 -3.69 0.81 -11.36
N TYR A 25 -3.16 -0.41 -11.24
CA TYR A 25 -2.12 -0.79 -10.28
C TYR A 25 -1.35 -2.03 -10.77
N ASN A 26 -0.14 -2.22 -10.27
CA ASN A 26 0.65 -3.45 -10.43
C ASN A 26 0.78 -4.18 -9.08
N LEU A 27 0.95 -5.51 -9.14
CA LEU A 27 1.34 -6.35 -8.01
C LEU A 27 2.73 -6.88 -8.26
N VAL A 28 3.69 -6.47 -7.43
CA VAL A 28 5.08 -6.91 -7.53
C VAL A 28 5.35 -7.89 -6.40
N ARG A 29 5.58 -9.15 -6.76
CA ARG A 29 5.93 -10.18 -5.78
C ARG A 29 7.31 -9.89 -5.18
N LEU A 30 7.35 -9.73 -3.87
CA LEU A 30 8.61 -9.49 -3.17
C LEU A 30 9.44 -10.76 -3.07
N ASN A 31 10.75 -10.63 -3.29
CA ASN A 31 11.71 -11.69 -3.03
C ASN A 31 11.83 -11.91 -1.52
N SER A 32 11.76 -13.17 -1.06
CA SER A 32 11.89 -13.51 0.37
C SER A 32 13.22 -13.07 1.00
N ASP A 33 14.25 -12.87 0.18
CA ASP A 33 15.56 -12.38 0.58
C ASP A 33 15.69 -10.85 0.60
N SER A 34 14.66 -10.11 0.22
CA SER A 34 14.68 -8.64 0.30
C SER A 34 14.47 -8.15 1.73
N GLU A 35 15.01 -6.97 2.03
CA GLU A 35 14.79 -6.30 3.32
C GLU A 35 13.31 -5.93 3.51
N GLU A 36 12.64 -5.49 2.44
CA GLU A 36 11.22 -5.15 2.45
C GLU A 36 10.37 -6.36 2.85
N TYR A 37 10.61 -7.53 2.25
CA TYR A 37 9.89 -8.76 2.60
C TYR A 37 10.08 -9.10 4.08
N ARG A 38 11.33 -9.08 4.57
CA ARG A 38 11.62 -9.41 5.98
C ARG A 38 10.96 -8.42 6.94
N THR A 39 10.94 -7.13 6.59
CA THR A 39 10.31 -6.08 7.40
C THR A 39 8.81 -6.31 7.53
N VAL A 40 8.10 -6.48 6.41
CA VAL A 40 6.64 -6.71 6.41
C VAL A 40 6.30 -8.03 7.10
N ARG A 41 7.04 -9.10 6.80
CA ARG A 41 6.88 -10.41 7.46
C ARG A 41 7.02 -10.31 8.97
N ASN A 42 8.06 -9.65 9.46
CA ASN A 42 8.32 -9.58 10.90
C ASN A 42 7.25 -8.76 11.62
N ALA A 43 6.77 -7.66 11.02
CA ALA A 43 5.67 -6.87 11.57
C ALA A 43 4.36 -7.69 11.66
N ALA A 44 4.06 -8.51 10.64
CA ALA A 44 2.89 -9.38 10.65
C ALA A 44 3.01 -10.46 11.73
N LEU A 45 4.15 -11.15 11.80
CA LEU A 45 4.39 -12.22 12.79
C LEU A 45 4.47 -11.71 14.22
N GLN A 46 4.87 -10.46 14.43
CA GLN A 46 4.87 -9.85 15.76
C GLN A 46 3.46 -9.76 16.36
N THR A 47 2.46 -9.52 15.53
CA THR A 47 1.05 -9.40 15.96
C THR A 47 0.26 -10.70 15.78
N SER A 48 0.68 -11.56 14.85
CA SER A 48 0.05 -12.86 14.55
C SER A 48 1.12 -13.96 14.37
N PRO A 49 1.66 -14.52 15.47
CA PRO A 49 2.82 -15.43 15.42
C PRO A 49 2.61 -16.72 14.63
N ASN A 50 1.36 -17.16 14.46
CA ASN A 50 1.00 -18.41 13.78
C ASN A 50 0.65 -18.20 12.30
N LEU A 51 0.81 -16.99 11.75
CA LEU A 51 0.46 -16.70 10.37
C LEU A 51 1.42 -17.44 9.41
N ALA A 52 0.85 -18.30 8.55
CA ALA A 52 1.58 -18.93 7.47
C ALA A 52 1.57 -18.02 6.23
N ILE A 53 2.67 -17.30 6.00
CA ILE A 53 2.82 -16.39 4.85
C ILE A 53 3.23 -17.18 3.61
N SER A 54 2.35 -17.26 2.62
CA SER A 54 2.63 -17.90 1.32
C SER A 54 3.38 -16.98 0.36
N GLN A 55 3.01 -15.70 0.32
CA GLN A 55 3.65 -14.67 -0.49
C GLN A 55 3.37 -13.28 0.08
N ILE A 56 4.17 -12.30 -0.34
CA ILE A 56 3.95 -10.87 -0.10
C ILE A 56 4.08 -10.17 -1.44
N GLU A 57 3.08 -9.37 -1.79
CA GLU A 57 3.02 -8.62 -3.04
C GLU A 57 2.89 -7.13 -2.70
N ARG A 58 3.78 -6.31 -3.27
CA ARG A 58 3.72 -4.85 -3.17
C ARG A 58 2.70 -4.33 -4.18
N VAL A 59 1.81 -3.47 -3.72
CA VAL A 59 0.84 -2.78 -4.57
C VAL A 59 1.48 -1.48 -5.07
N GLU A 60 1.67 -1.38 -6.38
CA GLU A 60 2.16 -0.17 -7.03
C GLU A 60 1.00 0.52 -7.73
N ASN A 61 0.47 1.58 -7.10
CA ASN A 61 -0.59 2.41 -7.66
C ASN A 61 -0.18 3.90 -7.54
N PRO A 62 0.45 4.48 -8.57
CA PRO A 62 1.03 5.82 -8.45
C PRO A 62 0.01 6.91 -8.19
N THR A 63 -1.17 6.82 -8.84
CA THR A 63 -2.24 7.81 -8.64
C THR A 63 -2.70 7.82 -7.19
N ARG A 64 -2.88 6.64 -6.57
CA ARG A 64 -3.27 6.54 -5.16
C ARG A 64 -2.14 6.95 -4.23
N PHE A 65 -0.91 6.57 -4.54
CA PHE A 65 0.26 6.98 -3.74
C PHE A 65 0.43 8.49 -3.70
N GLN A 66 0.28 9.18 -4.84
CA GLN A 66 0.34 10.63 -4.90
C GLN A 66 -0.76 11.29 -4.06
N GLN A 67 -2.01 10.80 -4.17
CA GLN A 67 -3.13 11.29 -3.34
C GLN A 67 -2.83 11.11 -1.85
N TYR A 68 -2.31 9.93 -1.47
CA TYR A 68 -1.89 9.64 -0.10
C TYR A 68 -0.79 10.58 0.38
N ALA A 69 0.29 10.75 -0.39
CA ALA A 69 1.43 11.59 -0.03
C ALA A 69 1.03 13.07 0.14
N LEU A 70 0.12 13.57 -0.71
CA LEU A 70 -0.43 14.92 -0.57
C LEU A 70 -1.26 15.06 0.71
N ALA A 71 -2.14 14.10 1.00
CA ALA A 71 -2.95 14.10 2.21
C ALA A 71 -2.07 14.01 3.47
N LYS A 72 -1.04 13.15 3.46
CA LYS A 72 -0.05 13.03 4.55
C LYS A 72 0.62 14.37 4.84
N LYS A 73 1.14 15.06 3.80
CA LYS A 73 1.75 16.40 3.93
C LYS A 73 0.78 17.45 4.49
N GLN A 74 -0.52 17.32 4.23
CA GLN A 74 -1.54 18.21 4.81
C GLN A 74 -1.79 17.89 6.29
N VAL A 75 -1.89 16.61 6.64
CA VAL A 75 -2.09 16.15 8.03
C VAL A 75 -0.89 16.50 8.91
N GLU A 76 0.33 16.32 8.41
CA GLU A 76 1.58 16.66 9.11
C GLU A 76 1.63 18.14 9.54
N LYS A 77 1.02 19.05 8.78
CA LYS A 77 0.95 20.47 9.14
C LYS A 77 -0.04 20.79 10.26
N ILE A 78 -0.97 19.89 10.54
CA ILE A 78 -2.08 20.08 11.48
C ILE A 78 -1.83 19.31 12.79
N VAL A 79 -1.12 18.19 12.72
CA VAL A 79 -0.73 17.40 13.90
C VAL A 79 0.27 18.21 14.74
N ARG A 80 -0.06 18.40 16.03
CA ARG A 80 0.81 19.10 16.99
C ARG A 80 1.98 18.20 17.43
N ASP A 81 3.09 18.83 17.80
CA ASP A 81 4.35 18.18 18.17
C ASP A 81 4.16 16.96 19.08
N GLY A 82 4.60 15.79 18.60
CA GLY A 82 4.77 14.56 19.38
C GLY A 82 3.98 13.33 18.92
N HIS A 83 3.02 13.46 18.01
CA HIS A 83 2.23 12.32 17.53
C HIS A 83 2.58 11.91 16.08
N PRO A 84 2.85 10.62 15.80
CA PRO A 84 3.04 10.17 14.44
C PRO A 84 1.72 10.26 13.66
N CYS A 85 1.78 10.91 12.49
CA CYS A 85 0.67 11.06 11.54
C CYS A 85 0.43 9.80 10.68
N GLU A 86 1.36 8.85 10.71
CA GLU A 86 1.35 7.62 9.92
C GLU A 86 1.64 6.43 10.84
N ARG A 87 0.94 5.32 10.61
CA ARG A 87 1.14 4.05 11.31
C ARG A 87 0.99 2.90 10.33
N MET A 88 1.84 1.90 10.46
CA MET A 88 1.68 0.64 9.75
C MET A 88 0.63 -0.21 10.48
N LEU A 89 -0.43 -0.59 9.78
CA LEU A 89 -1.56 -1.38 10.29
C LEU A 89 -1.91 -2.49 9.29
N PHE A 90 -2.65 -3.50 9.74
CA PHE A 90 -3.10 -4.63 8.92
C PHE A 90 -4.61 -4.58 8.70
N HIS A 91 -5.06 -4.98 7.51
CA HIS A 91 -6.47 -5.07 7.14
C HIS A 91 -6.74 -6.44 6.49
N GLY A 92 -7.52 -7.28 7.15
CA GLY A 92 -8.02 -8.53 6.57
C GLY A 92 -9.26 -8.27 5.72
N THR A 93 -9.35 -8.91 4.56
CA THR A 93 -10.49 -8.77 3.63
C THR A 93 -10.71 -10.07 2.86
N ALA A 94 -11.88 -10.21 2.24
CA ALA A 94 -12.19 -11.35 1.40
C ALA A 94 -11.46 -11.27 0.03
N PRO A 95 -11.06 -12.40 -0.58
CA PRO A 95 -10.26 -12.39 -1.81
C PRO A 95 -10.88 -11.62 -2.98
N ASP A 96 -12.21 -11.63 -3.10
CA ASP A 96 -12.96 -10.92 -4.14
C ASP A 96 -12.87 -9.39 -4.02
N ARG A 97 -12.50 -8.87 -2.86
CA ARG A 97 -12.35 -7.43 -2.60
C ARG A 97 -10.96 -6.90 -2.88
N VAL A 98 -9.95 -7.76 -2.97
CA VAL A 98 -8.55 -7.37 -3.17
C VAL A 98 -8.36 -6.50 -4.43
N PRO A 99 -8.90 -6.86 -5.61
CA PRO A 99 -8.71 -6.03 -6.81
C PRO A 99 -9.33 -4.63 -6.67
N GLY A 100 -10.50 -4.55 -6.03
CA GLY A 100 -11.19 -3.29 -5.77
C GLY A 100 -10.39 -2.38 -4.84
N ILE A 101 -9.80 -2.94 -3.77
CA ILE A 101 -8.96 -2.18 -2.83
C ILE A 101 -7.67 -1.70 -3.50
N CYS A 102 -7.01 -2.54 -4.30
CA CYS A 102 -5.76 -2.18 -4.97
C CYS A 102 -5.96 -1.07 -6.03
N ALA A 103 -7.09 -1.06 -6.74
CA ALA A 103 -7.44 -0.01 -7.70
C ALA A 103 -8.03 1.26 -7.05
N GLY A 104 -8.91 1.07 -6.06
CA GLY A 104 -9.83 2.08 -5.55
C GLY A 104 -9.46 2.70 -4.20
N CYS A 105 -8.47 2.13 -3.49
CA CYS A 105 -8.26 2.31 -2.05
C CYS A 105 -9.43 1.77 -1.19
N PHE A 106 -9.34 1.97 0.12
CA PHE A 106 -10.40 1.63 1.06
C PHE A 106 -11.60 2.57 0.91
N ASP A 107 -12.78 2.00 0.64
CA ASP A 107 -14.05 2.72 0.63
C ASP A 107 -14.87 2.38 1.89
N ARG A 108 -15.12 3.39 2.72
CA ARG A 108 -15.97 3.24 3.92
C ARG A 108 -17.41 2.84 3.60
N SER A 109 -17.91 3.15 2.40
CA SER A 109 -19.25 2.78 1.96
C SER A 109 -19.41 1.25 1.82
N LEU A 110 -18.28 0.55 1.72
CA LEU A 110 -18.19 -0.92 1.63
C LEU A 110 -17.81 -1.57 2.98
N SER A 111 -17.82 -0.80 4.08
CA SER A 111 -17.56 -1.33 5.42
C SER A 111 -18.74 -2.15 5.94
N GLY A 112 -18.47 -3.22 6.70
CA GLY A 112 -19.50 -4.09 7.30
C GLY A 112 -19.40 -5.57 6.95
N VAL A 113 -18.44 -5.95 6.10
CA VAL A 113 -18.11 -7.35 5.79
C VAL A 113 -16.67 -7.58 6.23
N ASN A 114 -16.49 -8.14 7.43
CA ASN A 114 -15.17 -8.59 7.88
C ASN A 114 -14.89 -9.95 7.23
N GLY A 115 -13.61 -10.27 6.97
CA GLY A 115 -13.25 -11.59 6.45
C GLY A 115 -13.69 -12.69 7.42
N ASP A 116 -14.36 -13.73 6.89
CA ASP A 116 -14.67 -14.97 7.61
C ASP A 116 -13.40 -15.76 7.95
#